data_AF-A0A7W8SVU8-F1
#
_entry.id   AF-A0A7W8SVU8-F1
#
_cell.length_a   1.000
_cell.length_b   1.000
_cell.length_c   1.000
_cell.angle_alpha   90.00
_cell.angle_beta   90.00
_cell.angle_gamma   90.00
#
_symmetry.space_group_name_H-M   'P 1'
#
loop_
_entity.id
_entity.type
_entity.pdbx_description
1 polymer ?
#
loop_
_entity_poly.entity_id
_entity_poly.type
_entity_poly.pdbx_seq_one_letter_code
_entity_poly.pdbx_strand_id
1 'polypeptide(L)'
;MAATGTALALSVLSGWQRGGTSAERGNWIALGAVLVVSAHLLPALVRGASGPVRAVAFALWIACLASAGYGHAGFFLLAQQHAGELRARSMVVDSPAVARTLPAVMMERVAVVRQLGEAQAQRCTGRCAALEARRATLAAQRDALDAEADELRRDQGAADMAAARSNARRADPVTSRLSGLLAAPVARVDLLTGLMLAAVLEGVACLLWTIALLPVTRPVVTRVATSRAKAADRRKSGEATPPAIRTAARAPVTPRPAARDVDETARLARDVKAGHVRPTVADIRRHLRCSQARATALRRKVVDLVPA
;
A
#
# COMPACT_ATOMS: atom_id res chain seq x y z
N MET A 1 -4.44 12.79 -3.65
CA MET A 1 -5.75 12.49 -4.29
C MET A 1 -5.57 11.95 -5.71
N ALA A 2 -5.31 12.75 -6.74
CA ALA A 2 -5.10 12.22 -8.11
C ALA A 2 -3.93 11.22 -8.19
N ALA A 3 -2.72 11.64 -7.76
CA ALA A 3 -1.52 10.79 -7.78
C ALA A 3 -1.62 9.54 -6.87
N THR A 4 -2.37 9.61 -5.77
CA THR A 4 -2.66 8.43 -4.93
C THR A 4 -3.62 7.47 -5.62
N GLY A 5 -4.59 7.98 -6.38
CA GLY A 5 -5.52 7.16 -7.17
C GLY A 5 -4.81 6.44 -8.32
N THR A 6 -3.91 7.11 -9.03
CA THR A 6 -3.12 6.47 -10.10
C THR A 6 -2.13 5.45 -9.54
N ALA A 7 -1.45 5.73 -8.43
CA ALA A 7 -0.60 4.74 -7.75
C ALA A 7 -1.40 3.50 -7.32
N LEU A 8 -2.58 3.70 -6.69
CA LEU A 8 -3.45 2.60 -6.28
C LEU A 8 -3.91 1.77 -7.50
N ALA A 9 -4.35 2.43 -8.58
CA ALA A 9 -4.78 1.77 -9.81
C ALA A 9 -3.64 0.96 -10.47
N LEU A 10 -2.41 1.50 -10.50
CA LEU A 10 -1.23 0.80 -11.02
C LEU A 10 -0.82 -0.41 -10.15
N SER A 11 -1.03 -0.34 -8.83
CA SER A 11 -0.85 -1.50 -7.94
C SER A 11 -1.94 -2.55 -8.12
N VAL A 12 -3.20 -2.14 -8.33
CA VAL A 12 -4.31 -3.05 -8.64
C VAL A 12 -4.07 -3.78 -9.96
N LEU A 13 -3.68 -3.05 -11.01
CA LEU A 13 -3.40 -3.60 -12.33
C LEU A 13 -2.18 -4.54 -12.34
N SER A 14 -1.11 -4.21 -11.61
CA SER A 14 0.06 -5.10 -11.50
C SER A 14 -0.24 -6.38 -10.73
N GLY A 15 -1.04 -6.31 -9.65
CA GLY A 15 -1.49 -7.47 -8.90
C GLY A 15 -2.45 -8.37 -9.69
N TRP A 16 -3.34 -7.77 -10.48
CA TRP A 16 -4.27 -8.51 -11.35
C TRP A 16 -3.54 -9.29 -12.45
N GLN A 17 -2.44 -8.76 -12.99
CA GLN A 17 -1.63 -9.44 -14.00
C GLN A 17 -0.72 -10.55 -13.43
N ARG A 18 -0.38 -10.51 -12.13
CA ARG A 18 0.49 -11.52 -11.50
C ARG A 18 -0.23 -12.77 -11.03
N GLY A 19 -1.48 -12.67 -10.60
CA GLY A 19 -2.20 -13.84 -10.08
C GLY A 19 -2.73 -14.76 -11.19
N GLY A 20 -2.33 -16.03 -11.17
CA GLY A 20 -2.93 -17.08 -11.98
C GLY A 20 -4.36 -17.39 -11.53
N THR A 21 -4.59 -17.41 -10.21
CA THR A 21 -5.92 -17.66 -9.61
C THR A 21 -6.61 -16.37 -9.14
N SER A 22 -7.93 -16.40 -8.99
CA SER A 22 -8.72 -15.25 -8.49
C SER A 22 -8.36 -14.84 -7.06
N ALA A 23 -8.12 -15.81 -6.17
CA ALA A 23 -7.70 -15.57 -4.79
C ALA A 23 -6.32 -14.89 -4.72
N GLU A 24 -5.38 -15.34 -5.56
CA GLU A 24 -4.03 -14.79 -5.67
C GLU A 24 -4.03 -13.33 -6.17
N ARG A 25 -4.86 -13.01 -7.18
CA ARG A 25 -5.07 -11.61 -7.62
C ARG A 25 -5.60 -10.73 -6.50
N GLY A 26 -6.56 -11.26 -5.71
CA GLY A 26 -7.09 -10.57 -4.53
C GLY A 26 -6.00 -10.26 -3.50
N ASN A 27 -5.11 -11.22 -3.22
CA ASN A 27 -3.99 -11.04 -2.30
C ASN A 27 -3.00 -9.97 -2.78
N TRP A 28 -2.59 -10.00 -4.06
CA TRP A 28 -1.71 -8.97 -4.62
C TRP A 28 -2.34 -7.57 -4.62
N ILE A 29 -3.64 -7.46 -4.88
CA ILE A 29 -4.40 -6.20 -4.78
C ILE A 29 -4.40 -5.66 -3.35
N ALA A 30 -4.70 -6.51 -2.36
CA ALA A 30 -4.71 -6.13 -0.95
C ALA A 30 -3.32 -5.66 -0.48
N LEU A 31 -2.27 -6.40 -0.83
CA LEU A 31 -0.88 -6.05 -0.54
C LEU A 31 -0.50 -4.68 -1.13
N GLY A 32 -0.81 -4.46 -2.41
CA GLY A 32 -0.56 -3.17 -3.07
C GLY A 32 -1.31 -2.00 -2.43
N ALA A 33 -2.58 -2.20 -2.07
CA ALA A 33 -3.38 -1.19 -1.38
C ALA A 33 -2.82 -0.85 0.01
N VAL A 34 -2.43 -1.86 0.80
CA VAL A 34 -1.84 -1.64 2.13
C VAL A 34 -0.50 -0.89 2.04
N LEU A 35 0.37 -1.22 1.08
CA LEU A 35 1.63 -0.50 0.85
C LEU A 35 1.39 0.98 0.51
N VAL A 36 0.46 1.27 -0.42
CA VAL A 36 0.12 2.65 -0.82
C VAL A 36 -0.50 3.43 0.35
N VAL A 37 -1.44 2.86 1.10
CA VAL A 37 -2.03 3.51 2.28
C VAL A 37 -0.97 3.76 3.35
N SER A 38 -0.11 2.79 3.64
CA SER A 38 0.96 2.89 4.64
C SER A 38 1.95 4.00 4.29
N ALA A 39 2.39 4.09 3.03
CA ALA A 39 3.31 5.13 2.57
C ALA A 39 2.78 6.57 2.75
N HIS A 40 1.46 6.76 2.81
CA HIS A 40 0.83 8.07 3.02
C HIS A 40 0.41 8.31 4.49
N LEU A 41 0.09 7.24 5.24
CA LEU A 41 -0.30 7.33 6.64
C LEU A 41 0.91 7.43 7.58
N LEU A 42 2.02 6.74 7.27
CA LEU A 42 3.26 6.76 8.06
C LEU A 42 3.76 8.20 8.34
N PRO A 43 3.97 9.08 7.34
CA PRO A 43 4.47 10.45 7.59
C PRO A 43 3.46 11.34 8.33
N ALA A 44 2.17 10.98 8.33
CA ALA A 44 1.15 11.71 9.06
C ALA A 44 1.18 11.38 10.56
N LEU A 45 1.35 10.11 10.92
CA LEU A 45 1.27 9.62 12.30
C LEU A 45 2.52 9.96 13.13
N VAL A 46 3.73 9.74 12.62
CA VAL A 46 4.96 9.93 13.43
C VAL A 46 5.44 11.38 13.58
N ARG A 47 4.67 12.38 13.10
CA ARG A 47 5.03 13.81 13.23
C ARG A 47 5.21 14.28 14.68
N GLY A 48 4.54 13.64 15.65
CA GLY A 48 4.70 13.90 17.08
C GLY A 48 5.48 12.83 17.86
N ALA A 49 6.04 11.83 17.18
CA ALA A 49 6.69 10.69 17.83
C ALA A 49 8.16 10.94 18.20
N SER A 50 8.71 10.11 19.09
CA SER A 50 10.11 10.16 19.50
C SER A 50 11.06 9.81 18.35
N GLY A 51 12.32 10.26 18.47
CA GLY A 51 13.39 10.03 17.48
C GLY A 51 13.49 8.59 16.92
N PRO A 52 13.59 7.53 17.75
CA PRO A 52 13.70 6.17 17.23
C PRO A 52 12.44 5.69 16.51
N VAL A 53 11.24 6.04 16.99
CA VAL A 53 9.97 5.68 16.33
C VAL A 53 9.85 6.37 14.96
N ARG A 54 10.32 7.62 14.85
CA ARG A 54 10.43 8.33 13.56
C ARG A 54 11.43 7.67 12.61
N ALA A 55 12.55 7.15 13.10
CA ALA A 55 13.54 6.45 12.28
C ALA A 55 12.99 5.11 11.74
N VAL A 56 12.34 4.31 12.59
CA VAL A 56 11.68 3.05 12.18
C VAL A 56 10.58 3.31 11.14
N ALA A 57 9.72 4.30 11.37
CA ALA A 57 8.66 4.66 10.43
C ALA A 57 9.20 5.21 9.09
N PHE A 58 10.36 5.88 9.10
CA PHE A 58 11.04 6.32 7.88
C PHE A 58 11.65 5.15 7.09
N ALA A 59 12.25 4.17 7.78
CA ALA A 59 12.75 2.95 7.14
C ALA A 59 11.60 2.13 6.51
N LEU A 60 10.49 1.95 7.23
CA LEU A 60 9.27 1.32 6.69
C LEU A 60 8.70 2.11 5.49
N TRP A 61 8.73 3.44 5.54
CA TRP A 61 8.29 4.30 4.44
C TRP A 61 9.15 4.12 3.17
N ILE A 62 10.48 4.06 3.30
CA ILE A 62 11.38 3.75 2.17
C ILE A 62 11.09 2.36 1.62
N ALA A 63 10.91 1.35 2.48
CA ALA A 63 10.62 -0.01 2.05
C ALA A 63 9.29 -0.11 1.29
N CYS A 64 8.22 0.52 1.79
CA CYS A 64 6.94 0.64 1.07
C CYS A 64 7.11 1.29 -0.31
N LEU A 65 7.88 2.37 -0.40
CA LEU A 65 8.11 3.10 -1.65
C LEU A 65 8.89 2.27 -2.68
N ALA A 66 9.92 1.54 -2.22
CA ALA A 66 10.70 0.62 -3.07
C ALA A 66 9.85 -0.55 -3.57
N SER A 67 9.05 -1.19 -2.70
CA SER A 67 8.15 -2.30 -3.08
C SER A 67 7.07 -1.85 -4.08
N ALA A 68 6.47 -0.68 -3.89
CA ALA A 68 5.50 -0.12 -4.83
C ALA A 68 6.16 0.22 -6.18
N GLY A 69 7.34 0.86 -6.15
CA GLY A 69 8.12 1.17 -7.35
C GLY A 69 8.50 -0.05 -8.19
N TYR A 70 8.92 -1.14 -7.54
CA TYR A 70 9.19 -2.43 -8.19
C TYR A 70 7.93 -3.02 -8.86
N GLY A 71 6.78 -2.98 -8.17
CA GLY A 71 5.49 -3.41 -8.73
C GLY A 71 5.05 -2.59 -9.94
N HIS A 72 5.22 -1.27 -9.90
CA HIS A 72 4.92 -0.39 -11.04
C HIS A 72 5.87 -0.61 -12.22
N ALA A 73 7.18 -0.76 -11.98
CA ALA A 73 8.16 -1.05 -13.02
C ALA A 73 7.85 -2.37 -13.75
N GLY A 74 7.46 -3.42 -13.01
CA GLY A 74 6.99 -4.68 -13.59
C GLY A 74 5.77 -4.52 -14.50
N PHE A 75 4.76 -3.76 -14.06
CA PHE A 75 3.58 -3.47 -14.89
C PHE A 75 3.92 -2.70 -16.16
N PHE A 76 4.76 -1.66 -16.08
CA PHE A 76 5.15 -0.90 -17.27
C PHE A 76 5.95 -1.75 -18.27
N LEU A 77 6.81 -2.66 -17.79
CA LEU A 77 7.52 -3.60 -18.67
C LEU A 77 6.54 -4.56 -19.38
N LEU A 78 5.57 -5.14 -18.66
CA LEU A 78 4.54 -6.02 -19.23
C LEU A 78 3.65 -5.27 -20.24
N ALA A 79 3.25 -4.04 -19.93
CA ALA A 79 2.44 -3.21 -20.82
C ALA A 79 3.19 -2.82 -22.12
N GLN A 80 4.49 -2.48 -22.02
CA GLN A 80 5.33 -2.20 -23.19
C GLN A 80 5.60 -3.48 -24.01
N GLN A 81 5.74 -4.64 -23.37
CA GLN A 81 5.85 -5.93 -24.06
C GLN A 81 4.58 -6.24 -24.85
N HIS A 82 3.39 -6.10 -24.25
CA HIS A 82 2.13 -6.35 -24.96
C HIS A 82 1.91 -5.40 -26.14
N ALA A 83 2.22 -4.10 -25.97
CA ALA A 83 2.24 -3.13 -27.07
C ALA A 83 3.28 -3.46 -28.15
N GLY A 84 4.42 -4.05 -27.77
CA GLY A 84 5.43 -4.56 -28.70
C GLY A 84 4.97 -5.78 -29.49
N GLU A 85 4.32 -6.76 -28.84
CA GLU A 85 3.80 -7.96 -29.51
C GLU A 85 2.66 -7.63 -30.49
N LEU A 86 1.80 -6.65 -30.17
CA LEU A 86 0.78 -6.17 -31.10
C LEU A 86 1.41 -5.57 -32.37
N ARG A 87 2.46 -4.74 -32.22
CA ARG A 87 3.21 -4.16 -33.37
C ARG A 87 3.94 -5.22 -34.19
N ALA A 88 4.56 -6.20 -33.52
CA ALA A 88 5.24 -7.29 -34.19
C ALA A 88 4.27 -8.16 -35.00
N ARG A 89 3.07 -8.45 -34.46
CA ARG A 89 2.02 -9.20 -35.17
C ARG A 89 1.55 -8.46 -36.42
N SER A 90 1.38 -7.13 -36.38
CA SER A 90 1.05 -6.37 -37.61
C SER A 90 2.15 -6.42 -38.69
N MET A 91 3.43 -6.58 -38.32
CA MET A 91 4.52 -6.69 -39.30
C MET A 91 4.66 -8.10 -39.92
N VAL A 92 4.21 -9.14 -39.22
CA VAL A 92 4.27 -10.54 -39.72
C VAL A 92 3.18 -10.83 -40.75
N VAL A 93 2.05 -10.09 -40.72
CA VAL A 93 0.93 -10.26 -41.65
C VAL A 93 1.29 -9.87 -43.10
N ASP A 94 2.23 -8.94 -43.29
CA ASP A 94 2.65 -8.48 -44.63
C ASP A 94 3.66 -9.43 -45.33
N SER A 95 3.95 -10.60 -44.76
CA SER A 95 4.73 -11.63 -45.45
C SER A 95 3.82 -12.53 -46.30
N PRO A 96 3.89 -12.50 -47.64
CA PRO A 96 3.04 -13.33 -48.51
C PRO A 96 3.40 -14.82 -48.45
N ALA A 97 4.42 -15.20 -47.68
CA ALA A 97 4.70 -16.59 -47.33
C ALA A 97 3.70 -17.10 -46.28
N VAL A 98 2.45 -17.34 -46.70
CA VAL A 98 1.52 -18.23 -45.99
C VAL A 98 2.08 -19.66 -46.12
N ALA A 99 3.08 -19.96 -45.30
CA ALA A 99 3.78 -21.23 -45.32
C ALA A 99 2.80 -22.39 -45.14
N ARG A 100 2.99 -23.47 -45.92
CA ARG A 100 2.25 -24.73 -45.74
C ARG A 100 2.40 -25.15 -44.28
N THR A 101 1.29 -25.20 -43.55
CA THR A 101 1.32 -25.56 -42.14
C THR A 101 1.55 -27.06 -42.00
N LEU A 102 2.29 -27.49 -40.96
CA LEU A 102 2.57 -28.91 -40.71
C LEU A 102 1.30 -29.80 -40.72
N PRO A 103 0.13 -29.38 -40.21
CA PRO A 103 -1.12 -30.13 -40.36
C PRO A 103 -1.59 -30.30 -41.82
N ALA A 104 -1.39 -29.31 -42.69
CA ALA A 104 -1.76 -29.40 -44.10
C ALA A 104 -0.88 -30.41 -44.85
N VAL A 105 0.44 -30.36 -44.63
CA VAL A 105 1.40 -31.34 -45.18
C VAL A 105 1.08 -32.77 -44.70
N MET A 106 0.73 -32.93 -43.41
CA MET A 106 0.31 -34.23 -42.87
C MET A 106 -1.01 -34.75 -43.48
N MET A 107 -2.00 -33.88 -43.73
CA MET A 107 -3.24 -34.27 -44.41
C MET A 107 -3.00 -34.72 -45.85
N GLU A 108 -2.14 -34.01 -46.59
CA GLU A 108 -1.73 -34.39 -47.95
C GLU A 108 -0.97 -35.73 -47.95
N ARG A 109 -0.05 -35.92 -46.99
CA ARG A 109 0.68 -37.18 -46.79
C ARG A 109 -0.24 -38.36 -46.51
N VAL A 110 -1.26 -38.19 -45.68
CA VAL A 110 -2.26 -39.24 -45.41
C VAL A 110 -3.03 -39.62 -46.70
N ALA A 111 -3.37 -38.64 -47.54
CA ALA A 111 -4.03 -38.89 -48.82
C ALA A 111 -3.13 -39.63 -49.82
N VAL A 112 -1.83 -39.31 -49.88
CA VAL A 112 -0.84 -40.02 -50.71
C VAL A 112 -0.59 -41.45 -50.20
N VAL A 113 -0.44 -41.64 -48.89
CA VAL A 113 -0.24 -42.96 -48.28
C VAL A 113 -1.44 -43.89 -48.51
N ARG A 114 -2.68 -43.37 -48.44
CA ARG A 114 -3.88 -44.14 -48.82
C ARG A 114 -3.80 -44.62 -50.27
N GLN A 115 -3.50 -43.72 -51.21
CA GLN A 115 -3.39 -44.07 -52.63
C GLN A 115 -2.25 -45.07 -52.91
N LEU A 116 -1.13 -44.98 -52.17
CA LEU A 116 -0.04 -45.95 -52.26
C LEU A 116 -0.48 -47.34 -51.79
N GLY A 117 -1.22 -47.43 -50.68
CA GLY A 117 -1.80 -48.69 -50.20
C GLY A 117 -2.80 -49.30 -51.20
N GLU A 118 -3.67 -48.49 -51.80
CA GLU A 118 -4.59 -48.91 -52.86
C GLU A 118 -3.85 -49.43 -54.10
N ALA A 119 -2.78 -48.74 -54.53
CA ALA A 119 -1.92 -49.18 -55.61
C ALA A 119 -1.10 -50.44 -55.27
N GLN A 120 -0.76 -50.67 -54.00
CA GLN A 120 -0.08 -51.89 -53.53
C GLN A 120 -1.03 -53.10 -53.48
N ALA A 121 -2.29 -52.92 -53.07
CA ALA A 121 -3.28 -53.99 -53.01
C ALA A 121 -3.65 -54.57 -54.39
N GLN A 122 -3.53 -53.77 -55.45
CA GLN A 122 -3.80 -54.19 -56.82
C GLN A 122 -2.79 -55.25 -57.30
N ARG A 123 -3.29 -56.44 -57.63
CA ARG A 123 -2.51 -57.51 -58.28
C ARG A 123 -2.53 -57.32 -59.79
N CYS A 124 -1.44 -57.66 -60.47
CA CYS A 124 -1.27 -57.53 -61.91
C CYS A 124 -0.79 -58.87 -62.49
N THR A 125 -1.32 -59.25 -63.65
CA THR A 125 -1.11 -60.55 -64.31
C THR A 125 -0.53 -60.41 -65.73
N GLY A 126 -0.02 -59.22 -66.08
CA GLY A 126 0.47 -58.89 -67.42
C GLY A 126 1.66 -57.92 -67.38
N ARG A 127 1.72 -56.95 -68.30
CA ARG A 127 2.77 -55.91 -68.30
C ARG A 127 2.51 -54.86 -67.22
N CYS A 128 3.14 -55.01 -66.05
CA CYS A 128 2.85 -54.23 -64.85
C CYS A 128 3.55 -52.86 -64.75
N ALA A 129 4.38 -52.48 -65.73
CA ALA A 129 5.22 -51.27 -65.70
C ALA A 129 4.46 -49.97 -65.36
N ALA A 130 3.20 -49.80 -65.81
CA ALA A 130 2.40 -48.63 -65.48
C ALA A 130 1.95 -48.58 -64.00
N LEU A 131 1.71 -49.75 -63.38
CA LEU A 131 1.37 -49.87 -61.96
C LEU A 131 2.62 -49.70 -61.09
N GLU A 132 3.76 -50.23 -61.54
CA GLU A 132 5.07 -50.04 -60.91
C GLU A 132 5.49 -48.57 -60.93
N ALA A 133 5.37 -47.89 -62.07
CA ALA A 133 5.59 -46.45 -62.19
C ALA A 133 4.68 -45.66 -61.23
N ARG A 134 3.37 -45.97 -61.18
CA ARG A 134 2.44 -45.30 -60.26
C ARG A 134 2.81 -45.51 -58.79
N ARG A 135 3.25 -46.72 -58.40
CA ARG A 135 3.76 -47.01 -57.04
C ARG A 135 5.03 -46.20 -56.74
N ALA A 136 5.97 -46.10 -57.67
CA ALA A 136 7.18 -45.32 -57.53
C ALA A 136 6.89 -43.81 -57.37
N THR A 137 5.99 -43.25 -58.19
CA THR A 137 5.56 -41.85 -58.07
C THR A 137 4.89 -41.56 -56.72
N LEU A 138 3.99 -42.42 -56.25
CA LEU A 138 3.33 -42.26 -54.95
C LEU A 138 4.29 -42.42 -53.76
N ALA A 139 5.30 -43.29 -53.86
CA ALA A 139 6.37 -43.38 -52.87
C ALA A 139 7.22 -42.11 -52.84
N ALA A 140 7.66 -41.61 -54.01
CA ALA A 140 8.42 -40.36 -54.10
C ALA A 140 7.63 -39.14 -53.58
N GLN A 141 6.32 -39.09 -53.81
CA GLN A 141 5.44 -38.05 -53.24
C GLN A 141 5.35 -38.13 -51.71
N ARG A 142 5.25 -39.34 -51.13
CA ARG A 142 5.31 -39.52 -49.66
C ARG A 142 6.65 -39.00 -49.12
N ASP A 143 7.75 -39.38 -49.76
CA ASP A 143 9.10 -39.07 -49.27
C ASP A 143 9.42 -37.57 -49.37
N ALA A 144 8.89 -36.88 -50.39
CA ALA A 144 8.93 -35.43 -50.48
C ALA A 144 8.11 -34.74 -49.36
N LEU A 145 6.93 -35.25 -49.03
CA LEU A 145 6.08 -34.71 -47.95
C LEU A 145 6.65 -35.01 -46.55
N ASP A 146 7.37 -36.11 -46.37
CA ASP A 146 8.14 -36.37 -45.14
C ASP A 146 9.32 -35.39 -45.01
N ALA A 147 10.02 -35.08 -46.11
CA ALA A 147 11.09 -34.06 -46.10
C ALA A 147 10.56 -32.64 -45.80
N GLU A 148 9.42 -32.24 -46.39
CA GLU A 148 8.74 -30.97 -46.09
C GLU A 148 8.31 -30.91 -44.61
N ALA A 149 7.75 -32.00 -44.08
CA ALA A 149 7.37 -32.10 -42.67
C ALA A 149 8.57 -31.99 -41.71
N ASP A 150 9.72 -32.57 -42.05
CA ASP A 150 10.92 -32.50 -41.22
C ASP A 150 11.60 -31.12 -41.24
N GLU A 151 11.55 -30.37 -42.34
CA GLU A 151 11.99 -28.97 -42.33
C GLU A 151 11.06 -28.10 -41.48
N LEU A 152 9.74 -28.25 -41.64
CA LEU A 152 8.76 -27.53 -40.80
C LEU A 152 8.91 -27.85 -39.30
N ARG A 153 9.35 -29.07 -38.93
CA ARG A 153 9.69 -29.44 -37.55
C ARG A 153 10.97 -28.75 -37.06
N ARG A 154 12.00 -28.60 -37.91
CA ARG A 154 13.23 -27.86 -37.58
C ARG A 154 12.95 -26.39 -37.37
N ASP A 155 12.15 -25.77 -38.23
CA ASP A 155 11.74 -24.37 -38.11
C ASP A 155 10.90 -24.12 -36.85
N GLN A 156 9.94 -25.01 -36.55
CA GLN A 156 9.18 -24.94 -35.29
C GLN A 156 10.11 -25.06 -34.08
N GLY A 157 11.02 -26.05 -34.04
CA GLY A 157 11.98 -26.19 -32.95
C GLY A 157 12.95 -25.00 -32.82
N ALA A 158 13.35 -24.39 -33.92
CA ALA A 158 14.18 -23.18 -33.92
C ALA A 158 13.42 -21.96 -33.41
N ALA A 159 12.15 -21.79 -33.82
CA ALA A 159 11.27 -20.73 -33.35
C ALA A 159 10.94 -20.88 -31.86
N ASP A 160 10.62 -22.09 -31.40
CA ASP A 160 10.36 -22.40 -29.99
C ASP A 160 11.60 -22.15 -29.13
N MET A 161 12.79 -22.56 -29.59
CA MET A 161 14.05 -22.27 -28.90
C MET A 161 14.37 -20.77 -28.87
N ALA A 162 14.05 -20.02 -29.93
CA ALA A 162 14.18 -18.57 -29.95
C ALA A 162 13.17 -17.89 -28.97
N ALA A 163 11.93 -18.37 -28.94
CA ALA A 163 10.89 -17.91 -28.01
C ALA A 163 11.26 -18.22 -26.55
N ALA A 164 11.77 -19.41 -26.25
CA ALA A 164 12.25 -19.80 -24.93
C ALA A 164 13.43 -18.94 -24.46
N ARG A 165 14.43 -18.71 -25.34
CA ARG A 165 15.56 -17.79 -25.07
C ARG A 165 15.09 -16.35 -24.84
N SER A 166 14.08 -15.90 -25.59
CA SER A 166 13.46 -14.58 -25.42
C SER A 166 12.73 -14.49 -24.07
N ASN A 167 11.92 -15.49 -23.72
CA ASN A 167 11.17 -15.54 -22.47
C ASN A 167 12.08 -15.62 -21.24
N ALA A 168 13.18 -16.37 -21.29
CA ALA A 168 14.20 -16.35 -20.24
C ALA A 168 14.80 -14.94 -20.05
N ARG A 169 15.13 -14.24 -21.14
CA ARG A 169 15.61 -12.83 -21.09
C ARG A 169 14.54 -11.84 -20.63
N ARG A 170 13.25 -12.10 -20.90
CA ARG A 170 12.10 -11.26 -20.51
C ARG A 170 11.74 -11.42 -19.02
N ALA A 171 11.95 -12.59 -18.45
CA ALA A 171 11.71 -12.85 -17.02
C ALA A 171 12.75 -12.14 -16.12
N ASP A 172 13.98 -11.96 -16.61
CA ASP A 172 15.12 -11.55 -15.77
C ASP A 172 15.69 -10.11 -15.94
N PRO A 173 15.06 -9.09 -16.59
CA PRO A 173 15.73 -7.80 -16.83
C PRO A 173 15.87 -6.93 -15.57
N VAL A 174 15.00 -7.12 -14.56
CA VAL A 174 15.06 -6.40 -13.28
C VAL A 174 15.81 -7.24 -12.24
N THR A 175 15.56 -8.55 -12.17
CA THR A 175 16.24 -9.47 -11.25
C THR A 175 17.71 -9.68 -11.61
N SER A 176 18.12 -9.72 -12.88
CA SER A 176 19.55 -9.74 -13.25
C SER A 176 20.27 -8.45 -12.86
N ARG A 177 19.60 -7.28 -12.95
CA ARG A 177 20.17 -6.00 -12.52
C ARG A 177 20.25 -5.89 -10.99
N LEU A 178 19.27 -6.40 -10.24
CA LEU A 178 19.39 -6.54 -8.79
C LEU A 178 20.48 -7.56 -8.41
N SER A 179 20.53 -8.71 -9.09
CA SER A 179 21.56 -9.75 -8.93
C SER A 179 22.96 -9.19 -9.15
N GLY A 180 23.16 -8.38 -10.19
CA GLY A 180 24.44 -7.69 -10.45
C GLY A 180 24.84 -6.67 -9.39
N LEU A 181 23.88 -6.08 -8.66
CA LEU A 181 24.15 -5.18 -7.52
C LEU A 181 24.29 -5.90 -6.17
N LEU A 182 23.63 -7.04 -5.98
CA LEU A 182 23.58 -7.79 -4.70
C LEU A 182 24.41 -9.09 -4.70
N ALA A 183 25.01 -9.47 -5.83
CA ALA A 183 25.72 -10.74 -6.05
C ALA A 183 24.90 -11.99 -5.62
N ALA A 184 23.58 -11.99 -5.87
CA ALA A 184 22.65 -12.98 -5.33
C ALA A 184 21.79 -13.66 -6.43
N PRO A 185 21.60 -14.99 -6.38
CA PRO A 185 20.84 -15.73 -7.41
C PRO A 185 19.35 -15.37 -7.41
N VAL A 186 18.71 -15.42 -8.58
CA VAL A 186 17.33 -14.93 -8.83
C VAL A 186 16.30 -15.48 -7.83
N ALA A 187 16.32 -16.78 -7.53
CA ALA A 187 15.42 -17.39 -6.54
C ALA A 187 15.59 -16.83 -5.11
N ARG A 188 16.81 -16.38 -4.75
CA ARG A 188 17.07 -15.69 -3.48
C ARG A 188 16.55 -14.25 -3.53
N VAL A 189 16.58 -13.58 -4.68
CA VAL A 189 16.01 -12.23 -4.85
C VAL A 189 14.49 -12.25 -4.70
N ASP A 190 13.80 -13.25 -5.26
CA ASP A 190 12.35 -13.39 -5.10
C ASP A 190 11.97 -13.73 -3.64
N LEU A 191 12.68 -14.68 -3.01
CA LEU A 191 12.51 -15.02 -1.59
C LEU A 191 12.75 -13.80 -0.66
N LEU A 192 13.81 -13.01 -0.93
CA LEU A 192 14.07 -11.76 -0.20
C LEU A 192 12.98 -10.71 -0.45
N THR A 193 12.41 -10.64 -1.66
CA THR A 193 11.31 -9.72 -1.97
C THR A 193 10.05 -10.09 -1.20
N GLY A 194 9.68 -11.37 -1.15
CA GLY A 194 8.58 -11.88 -0.32
C GLY A 194 8.81 -11.64 1.18
N LEU A 195 10.02 -11.91 1.68
CA LEU A 195 10.39 -11.68 3.08
C LEU A 195 10.34 -10.19 3.45
N MET A 196 10.82 -9.29 2.58
CA MET A 196 10.73 -7.85 2.78
C MET A 196 9.28 -7.35 2.79
N LEU A 197 8.43 -7.88 1.91
CA LEU A 197 7.00 -7.56 1.90
C LEU A 197 6.30 -8.00 3.19
N ALA A 198 6.59 -9.21 3.69
CA ALA A 198 6.09 -9.69 4.99
C ALA A 198 6.60 -8.83 6.16
N ALA A 199 7.90 -8.54 6.21
CA ALA A 199 8.50 -7.70 7.24
C ALA A 199 7.95 -6.26 7.25
N VAL A 200 7.60 -5.71 6.09
CA VAL A 200 6.91 -4.41 5.97
C VAL A 200 5.48 -4.47 6.51
N LEU A 201 4.71 -5.52 6.19
CA LEU A 201 3.36 -5.70 6.74
C LEU A 201 3.37 -5.81 8.26
N GLU A 202 4.19 -6.70 8.81
CA GLU A 202 4.33 -6.89 10.27
C GLU A 202 4.89 -5.65 10.96
N GLY A 203 5.86 -4.96 10.35
CA GLY A 203 6.41 -3.71 10.85
C GLY A 203 5.38 -2.58 10.90
N VAL A 204 4.52 -2.46 9.87
CA VAL A 204 3.40 -1.52 9.86
C VAL A 204 2.35 -1.90 10.91
N ALA A 205 1.98 -3.18 11.02
CA ALA A 205 1.02 -3.66 12.01
C ALA A 205 1.50 -3.40 13.45
N CYS A 206 2.76 -3.73 13.76
CA CYS A 206 3.42 -3.41 15.03
C CYS A 206 3.43 -1.90 15.30
N LEU A 207 3.76 -1.07 14.31
CA LEU A 207 3.78 0.38 14.48
C LEU A 207 2.38 0.95 14.75
N LEU A 208 1.35 0.50 14.03
CA LEU A 208 -0.04 0.89 14.29
C LEU A 208 -0.47 0.48 15.71
N TRP A 209 -0.13 -0.73 16.15
CA TRP A 209 -0.39 -1.19 17.53
C TRP A 209 0.34 -0.34 18.58
N THR A 210 1.62 -0.03 18.39
CA THR A 210 2.35 0.84 19.34
C THR A 210 1.79 2.26 19.39
N ILE A 211 1.25 2.78 18.29
CA ILE A 211 0.56 4.10 18.24
C ILE A 211 -0.81 4.02 18.91
N ALA A 212 -1.55 2.92 18.76
CA ALA A 212 -2.86 2.71 19.38
C ALA A 212 -2.77 2.44 20.89
N LEU A 213 -1.70 1.76 21.34
CA LEU A 213 -1.38 1.51 22.75
C LEU A 213 -0.61 2.66 23.40
N LEU A 214 -0.10 3.62 22.63
CA LEU A 214 0.54 4.81 23.17
C LEU A 214 -0.50 5.53 24.04
N PRO A 215 -0.25 5.74 25.34
CA PRO A 215 -1.26 6.29 26.24
C PRO A 215 -1.60 7.70 25.78
N VAL A 216 -2.78 7.85 25.17
CA VAL A 216 -3.29 9.17 24.77
C VAL A 216 -3.38 10.01 26.02
N THR A 217 -2.42 10.92 26.17
CA THR A 217 -2.39 11.97 27.18
C THR A 217 -3.47 12.99 26.84
N ARG A 218 -4.73 12.54 27.00
CA ARG A 218 -5.89 13.40 27.18
C ARG A 218 -5.46 14.44 28.22
N PRO A 219 -5.54 15.75 27.94
CA PRO A 219 -5.19 16.75 28.93
C PRO A 219 -6.01 16.44 30.19
N VAL A 220 -5.34 16.34 31.34
CA VAL A 220 -5.98 15.95 32.58
C VAL A 220 -6.99 17.04 32.94
N VAL A 221 -8.24 16.82 32.53
CA VAL A 221 -9.40 17.48 33.10
C VAL A 221 -9.47 16.96 34.52
N THR A 222 -8.87 17.71 35.43
CA THR A 222 -8.80 17.38 36.85
C THR A 222 -10.21 17.42 37.44
N ARG A 223 -10.98 16.35 37.22
CA ARG A 223 -12.11 16.00 38.08
C ARG A 223 -11.51 15.79 39.45
N VAL A 224 -11.58 16.83 40.27
CA VAL A 224 -11.27 16.75 41.70
C VAL A 224 -12.35 15.87 42.31
N ALA A 225 -12.12 14.56 42.29
CA ALA A 225 -12.89 13.59 43.03
C ALA A 225 -12.66 13.88 44.51
N THR A 226 -13.58 14.63 45.12
CA THR A 226 -13.54 14.97 46.53
C THR A 226 -13.84 13.73 47.36
N SER A 227 -12.80 12.95 47.65
CA SER A 227 -12.78 11.85 48.63
C SER A 227 -13.02 12.39 50.04
N ARG A 228 -14.27 12.77 50.32
CA ARG A 228 -14.68 13.36 51.58
C ARG A 228 -14.60 12.30 52.68
N ALA A 229 -13.58 12.42 53.53
CA ALA A 229 -13.23 11.42 54.52
C ALA A 229 -14.39 11.10 55.49
N LYS A 230 -14.55 9.81 55.80
CA LYS A 230 -15.18 9.37 57.06
C LYS A 230 -14.09 9.27 58.13
N ALA A 231 -13.90 10.35 58.88
CA ALA A 231 -13.32 10.33 60.21
C ALA A 231 -14.31 11.06 61.12
N ALA A 232 -14.78 10.41 62.18
CA ALA A 232 -15.85 10.94 63.02
C ALA A 232 -15.26 11.81 64.14
N ASP A 233 -15.67 13.08 64.21
CA ASP A 233 -15.48 13.91 65.40
C ASP A 233 -16.50 13.53 66.48
N ARG A 234 -16.07 13.52 67.75
CA ARG A 234 -16.85 13.02 68.88
C ARG A 234 -17.17 14.11 69.91
N ARG A 235 -18.04 15.03 69.49
CA ARG A 235 -19.21 15.53 70.25
C ARG A 235 -18.96 15.93 71.72
N LYS A 236 -18.99 17.24 72.00
CA LYS A 236 -19.69 17.77 73.20
C LYS A 236 -19.97 19.28 73.11
N SER A 237 -21.25 19.63 73.06
CA SER A 237 -21.83 20.80 73.74
C SER A 237 -23.36 20.59 73.88
N GLY A 238 -23.95 21.10 74.96
CA GLY A 238 -25.37 21.48 75.00
C GLY A 238 -25.59 22.78 74.20
N GLU A 239 -26.79 23.34 74.09
CA GLU A 239 -28.04 23.06 74.82
C GLU A 239 -29.24 23.13 73.85
N ALA A 240 -30.45 22.72 74.24
CA ALA A 240 -31.59 22.61 73.31
C ALA A 240 -32.91 23.17 73.85
N THR A 241 -33.51 24.13 73.12
CA THR A 241 -34.90 24.57 73.29
C THR A 241 -35.54 24.91 71.92
N PRO A 242 -36.67 24.31 71.52
CA PRO A 242 -37.44 24.62 70.30
C PRO A 242 -38.67 25.52 70.61
N PRO A 243 -39.56 25.90 69.65
CA PRO A 243 -39.65 25.58 68.21
C PRO A 243 -39.48 26.87 67.34
N ALA A 244 -40.18 27.26 66.25
CA ALA A 244 -41.37 26.75 65.54
C ALA A 244 -41.57 27.32 64.10
N ILE A 245 -42.50 26.69 63.36
CA ILE A 245 -43.44 27.27 62.36
C ILE A 245 -42.88 27.91 61.05
N ARG A 246 -43.14 27.16 59.95
CA ARG A 246 -43.67 27.55 58.62
C ARG A 246 -42.80 27.99 57.40
N THR A 247 -43.07 27.23 56.33
CA THR A 247 -43.10 27.60 54.88
C THR A 247 -41.78 27.62 54.10
N ALA A 248 -41.83 27.12 52.87
CA ALA A 248 -40.70 27.06 51.95
C ALA A 248 -40.48 28.39 51.20
N ALA A 249 -39.21 28.75 50.96
CA ALA A 249 -38.82 29.83 50.05
C ALA A 249 -37.60 29.42 49.21
N ARG A 250 -37.66 29.77 47.93
CA ARG A 250 -36.69 29.51 46.86
C ARG A 250 -35.31 30.13 47.20
N ALA A 251 -34.26 29.32 47.25
CA ALA A 251 -32.92 29.80 47.61
C ALA A 251 -32.34 30.78 46.55
N PRO A 252 -31.80 31.96 46.95
CA PRO A 252 -31.24 32.94 46.03
C PRO A 252 -29.76 32.67 45.70
N VAL A 253 -29.31 33.19 44.54
CA VAL A 253 -27.90 33.17 44.14
C VAL A 253 -27.13 34.26 44.90
N THR A 254 -26.11 33.89 45.66
CA THR A 254 -25.25 34.84 46.40
C THR A 254 -24.08 35.33 45.54
N PRO A 255 -23.91 36.66 45.34
CA PRO A 255 -22.72 37.21 44.70
C PRO A 255 -21.49 37.09 45.62
N ARG A 256 -20.38 36.57 45.08
CA ARG A 256 -19.07 36.58 45.74
C ARG A 256 -18.52 38.03 45.73
N PRO A 257 -18.03 38.58 46.86
CA PRO A 257 -17.85 40.03 47.01
C PRO A 257 -16.70 40.61 46.18
N ALA A 258 -16.98 41.71 45.48
CA ALA A 258 -16.05 42.40 44.59
C ALA A 258 -14.82 43.02 45.29
N ALA A 259 -14.91 43.31 46.61
CA ALA A 259 -13.86 44.00 47.36
C ALA A 259 -12.48 43.32 47.27
N ARG A 260 -12.43 41.99 47.19
CA ARG A 260 -11.17 41.23 47.08
C ARG A 260 -10.53 41.33 45.70
N ASP A 261 -11.34 41.42 44.64
CA ASP A 261 -10.82 41.64 43.28
C ASP A 261 -10.23 43.04 43.11
N VAL A 262 -10.69 44.04 43.88
CA VAL A 262 -10.20 45.43 43.80
C VAL A 262 -8.78 45.56 44.36
N ASP A 263 -8.51 45.01 45.55
CA ASP A 263 -7.13 44.99 46.10
C ASP A 263 -6.19 44.13 45.24
N GLU A 264 -6.67 42.99 44.71
CA GLU A 264 -5.89 42.21 43.74
C GLU A 264 -5.55 43.01 42.45
N THR A 265 -6.45 43.87 41.94
CA THR A 265 -6.10 44.79 40.84
C THR A 265 -5.14 45.91 41.25
N ALA A 266 -5.28 46.49 42.44
CA ALA A 266 -4.41 47.57 42.92
C ALA A 266 -2.97 47.10 43.18
N ARG A 267 -2.80 45.85 43.64
CA ARG A 267 -1.49 45.19 43.74
C ARG A 267 -0.90 44.95 42.35
N LEU A 268 -1.66 44.35 41.43
CA LEU A 268 -1.18 44.04 40.09
C LEU A 268 -0.75 45.30 39.30
N ALA A 269 -1.45 46.42 39.46
CA ALA A 269 -1.06 47.70 38.85
C ALA A 269 0.29 48.22 39.38
N ARG A 270 0.57 48.05 40.69
CA ARG A 270 1.89 48.38 41.28
C ARG A 270 2.99 47.45 40.77
N ASP A 271 2.74 46.14 40.70
CA ASP A 271 3.72 45.16 40.20
C ASP A 271 4.08 45.40 38.72
N VAL A 272 3.12 45.87 37.92
CA VAL A 272 3.35 46.30 36.52
C VAL A 272 4.18 47.59 36.47
N LYS A 273 3.84 48.61 37.29
CA LYS A 273 4.60 49.88 37.34
C LYS A 273 6.02 49.71 37.88
N ALA A 274 6.26 48.71 38.74
CA ALA A 274 7.58 48.31 39.22
C ALA A 274 8.35 47.40 38.25
N GLY A 275 7.78 47.06 37.09
CA GLY A 275 8.43 46.21 36.07
C GLY A 275 8.49 44.71 36.41
N HIS A 276 7.98 44.29 37.57
CA HIS A 276 7.99 42.88 37.99
C HIS A 276 7.05 42.00 37.17
N VAL A 277 5.98 42.57 36.59
CA VAL A 277 5.00 41.86 35.76
C VAL A 277 4.77 42.62 34.46
N ARG A 278 4.98 41.97 33.31
CA ARG A 278 4.61 42.56 32.01
C ARG A 278 3.08 42.58 31.87
N PRO A 279 2.45 43.61 31.27
CA PRO A 279 0.99 43.72 31.12
C PRO A 279 0.41 42.78 30.03
N THR A 280 0.83 41.51 30.03
CA THR A 280 0.35 40.46 29.12
C THR A 280 -0.56 39.49 29.86
N VAL A 281 -1.54 38.90 29.14
CA VAL A 281 -2.44 37.89 29.75
C VAL A 281 -1.64 36.66 30.22
N ALA A 282 -0.54 36.31 29.55
CA ALA A 282 0.30 35.17 29.91
C ALA A 282 1.06 35.38 31.23
N ASP A 283 1.59 36.59 31.45
CA ASP A 283 2.39 36.90 32.64
C ASP A 283 1.51 37.13 33.87
N ILE A 284 0.39 37.84 33.72
CA ILE A 284 -0.64 37.96 34.76
C ILE A 284 -1.14 36.58 35.21
N ARG A 285 -1.34 35.65 34.26
CA ARG A 285 -1.74 34.26 34.53
C ARG A 285 -0.64 33.43 35.22
N ARG A 286 0.64 33.72 34.96
CA ARG A 286 1.78 33.10 35.66
C ARG A 286 1.92 33.62 37.09
N HIS A 287 1.84 34.93 37.27
CA HIS A 287 2.00 35.62 38.56
C HIS A 287 0.89 35.24 39.55
N LEU A 288 -0.37 35.44 39.14
CA LEU A 288 -1.55 35.23 40.01
C LEU A 288 -2.16 33.82 39.93
N ARG A 289 -1.52 32.90 39.19
CA ARG A 289 -1.94 31.48 38.99
C ARG A 289 -3.43 31.30 38.65
N CYS A 290 -4.01 32.28 37.96
CA CYS A 290 -5.45 32.39 37.75
C CYS A 290 -5.92 31.79 36.40
N SER A 291 -7.23 31.72 36.18
CA SER A 291 -7.79 31.27 34.89
C SER A 291 -7.61 32.33 33.80
N GLN A 292 -7.56 31.91 32.53
CA GLN A 292 -7.35 32.82 31.40
C GLN A 292 -8.44 33.90 31.27
N ALA A 293 -9.70 33.57 31.59
CA ALA A 293 -10.78 34.55 31.64
C ALA A 293 -10.56 35.61 32.74
N ARG A 294 -10.13 35.20 33.95
CA ARG A 294 -9.80 36.13 35.05
C ARG A 294 -8.57 36.99 34.69
N ALA A 295 -7.54 36.42 34.09
CA ALA A 295 -6.36 37.16 33.61
C ALA A 295 -6.72 38.23 32.56
N THR A 296 -7.61 37.92 31.61
CA THR A 296 -8.09 38.91 30.62
C THR A 296 -8.94 40.02 31.28
N ALA A 297 -9.80 39.69 32.23
CA ALA A 297 -10.61 40.66 32.96
C ALA A 297 -9.74 41.60 33.85
N LEU A 298 -8.74 41.04 34.54
CA LEU A 298 -7.76 41.81 35.31
C LEU A 298 -6.90 42.71 34.40
N ARG A 299 -6.46 42.21 33.23
CA ARG A 299 -5.68 43.01 32.27
C ARG A 299 -6.42 44.26 31.81
N ARG A 300 -7.73 44.18 31.54
CA ARG A 300 -8.56 45.35 31.18
C ARG A 300 -8.52 46.38 32.31
N LYS A 301 -8.94 45.98 33.52
CA LYS A 301 -8.95 46.86 34.71
C LYS A 301 -7.59 47.50 35.04
N VAL A 302 -6.47 46.84 34.74
CA VAL A 302 -5.12 47.41 34.96
C VAL A 302 -4.73 48.40 33.86
N VAL A 303 -5.13 48.19 32.60
CA VAL A 303 -4.97 49.19 31.52
C VAL A 303 -5.82 50.43 31.80
N ASP A 304 -7.03 50.26 32.34
CA ASP A 304 -7.91 51.37 32.73
C ASP A 304 -7.35 52.21 33.91
N LEU A 305 -6.41 51.65 34.69
CA LEU A 305 -5.77 52.28 35.86
C LEU A 305 -4.33 52.74 35.61
N VAL A 306 -3.69 52.25 34.55
CA VAL A 306 -2.32 52.57 34.15
C VAL A 306 -2.32 52.81 32.64
N PRO A 307 -2.66 54.02 32.17
CA PRO A 307 -2.39 54.41 30.79
C PRO A 307 -0.88 54.33 30.51
N ALA A 308 -0.55 54.05 29.25
CA ALA A 308 0.82 53.85 28.76
C ALA A 308 1.57 55.18 28.55
#